data_AF-A0AB39KEU6-F1
#
_entry.id   AF-A0AB39KEU6-F1
#
_cell.length_a   1.000
_cell.length_b   1.000
_cell.length_c   1.000
_cell.angle_alpha   90.00
_cell.angle_beta   90.00
_cell.angle_gamma   90.00
#
_symmetry.space_group_name_H-M   'P 1'
#
loop_
_entity.id
_entity.type
_entity.pdbx_description
1 polymer ?
#
loop_
_entity_poly.entity_id
_entity_poly.type
_entity_poly.pdbx_seq_one_letter_code
_entity_poly.pdbx_strand_id
1 'polypeptide(L)' 'MSWQEKINLSNDDKIVCSRMKTKGHLGQTEITPFSILNDNEEVIGHGEYTEHTNVRGLSTSHVLEYILNGQKSCERW' A
#
# COMPACT_ATOMS: atom_id res chain seq x y z
N MET A 1 -4.54 -1.21 -13.06
CA MET A 1 -3.72 -2.19 -12.33
C MET A 1 -3.89 -1.89 -10.86
N SER A 2 -4.19 -2.90 -10.05
CA SER A 2 -4.28 -2.74 -8.60
C SER A 2 -2.86 -2.71 -8.03
N TRP A 3 -2.53 -1.77 -7.14
CA TRP A 3 -1.20 -1.70 -6.51
C TRP A 3 -0.83 -3.00 -5.77
N GLN A 4 -1.83 -3.80 -5.40
CA GLN A 4 -1.66 -5.11 -4.78
C GLN A 4 -0.89 -6.08 -5.68
N GLU A 5 -1.06 -5.99 -7.00
CA GLU A 5 -0.38 -6.84 -7.99
C GLU A 5 1.14 -6.55 -8.06
N LYS A 6 1.58 -5.40 -7.55
CA LYS A 6 2.99 -5.00 -7.49
C LYS A 6 3.73 -5.61 -6.30
N ILE A 7 3.00 -6.16 -5.34
CA ILE A 7 3.59 -6.85 -4.19
C ILE A 7 3.82 -8.31 -4.58
N ASN A 8 5.08 -8.73 -4.55
CA ASN A 8 5.45 -10.13 -4.75
C ASN A 8 5.02 -10.95 -3.52
N LEU A 9 3.83 -11.53 -3.59
CA LEU A 9 3.26 -12.42 -2.59
C LEU A 9 3.51 -13.90 -2.97
N SER A 10 3.62 -14.76 -1.97
CA SER A 10 3.47 -16.20 -2.18
C SER A 10 2.00 -16.53 -2.45
N ASN A 11 1.71 -17.70 -3.05
CA ASN A 11 0.35 -18.07 -3.46
C ASN A 11 -0.71 -18.01 -2.34
N ASP A 12 -0.30 -18.21 -1.08
CA ASP A 12 -1.19 -18.26 0.08
C ASP A 12 -1.15 -16.98 0.94
N ASP A 13 -0.30 -16.01 0.59
CA ASP A 13 -0.21 -14.75 1.33
C ASP A 13 -1.36 -13.81 0.96
N LYS A 14 -1.94 -13.12 1.94
CA LYS A 14 -3.06 -12.19 1.76
C LYS A 14 -2.74 -10.77 2.23
N ILE A 15 -3.16 -9.78 1.44
CA ILE A 15 -3.11 -8.37 1.83
C ILE A 15 -4.42 -7.99 2.52
N VAL A 16 -4.32 -7.47 3.74
CA VAL A 16 -5.45 -6.90 4.48
C VAL A 16 -5.25 -5.41 4.62
N CYS A 17 -6.11 -4.64 3.96
CA CYS A 17 -6.12 -3.19 4.10
C CYS A 17 -6.75 -2.80 5.44
N SER A 18 -6.15 -1.85 6.14
CA SER A 18 -6.77 -1.24 7.30
C SER A 18 -8.05 -0.52 6.89
N ARG A 19 -9.05 -0.52 7.77
CA ARG A 19 -10.30 0.23 7.57
C ARG A 19 -10.09 1.74 7.60
N MET A 20 -8.97 2.20 8.16
CA MET A 20 -8.67 3.60 8.33
C MET A 20 -7.77 4.08 7.19
N LYS A 21 -8.33 4.90 6.30
CA LYS A 21 -7.57 5.68 5.33
C LYS A 21 -7.24 7.04 5.91
N THR A 22 -6.00 7.50 5.74
CA THR A 22 -5.59 8.83 6.16
C THR A 22 -5.63 9.76 4.96
N LYS A 23 -6.35 10.89 5.09
CA LYS A 23 -6.36 11.95 4.08
C LYS A 23 -5.38 13.04 4.46
N GLY A 24 -4.47 13.36 3.56
CA GLY A 24 -3.54 14.48 3.69
C GLY A 24 -4.18 15.82 3.30
N HIS A 25 -3.33 16.83 3.14
CA HIS A 25 -3.74 18.22 2.93
C HIS A 25 -4.79 18.35 1.80
N LEU A 26 -5.93 19.00 2.11
CA LEU A 26 -7.04 19.24 1.17
C LEU A 26 -7.56 17.98 0.45
N GLY A 27 -7.35 16.79 1.02
CA GLY A 27 -7.76 15.52 0.40
C GLY A 27 -6.93 15.12 -0.82
N GLN A 28 -5.77 15.76 -1.02
CA GLN A 28 -4.88 15.50 -2.15
C GLN A 28 -4.03 14.25 -1.95
N THR A 29 -3.86 13.81 -0.72
CA THR A 29 -3.14 12.58 -0.41
C THR A 29 -4.09 11.60 0.23
N GLU A 30 -4.15 10.38 -0.27
CA GLU A 30 -4.83 9.27 0.39
C GLU A 30 -3.81 8.20 0.73
N ILE A 31 -3.69 7.88 2.01
CA ILE A 31 -2.78 6.86 2.52
C ILE A 31 -3.64 5.68 2.96
N THR A 32 -3.37 4.51 2.38
CA THR A 32 -4.01 3.23 2.68
C THR A 32 -2.98 2.32 3.33
N PRO A 33 -2.95 2.21 4.67
CA PRO A 33 -2.10 1.25 5.36
C PRO A 33 -2.66 -0.16 5.19
N PHE A 34 -1.76 -1.14 5.09
CA PHE A 34 -2.10 -2.55 4.94
C PHE A 34 -1.12 -3.47 5.68
N SER A 35 -1.59 -4.68 5.96
CA SER A 35 -0.80 -5.78 6.52
C SER A 35 -0.77 -6.94 5.53
N ILE A 36 0.31 -7.71 5.54
CA ILE A 36 0.47 -8.93 4.77
C ILE A 36 0.44 -10.08 5.77
N LEU A 37 -0.50 -11.00 5.57
CA LEU A 37 -0.71 -12.17 6.40
C LEU A 37 -0.29 -13.42 5.63
N ASN A 38 0.32 -14.39 6.31
CA ASN A 38 0.53 -15.73 5.76
C ASN A 38 -0.76 -16.57 5.85
N ASP A 39 -0.68 -17.82 5.39
CA ASP A 39 -1.78 -18.80 5.48
C ASP A 39 -2.28 -19.04 6.93
N ASN A 40 -1.38 -18.92 7.91
CA ASN A 40 -1.71 -19.04 9.34
C ASN A 40 -2.36 -17.79 9.95
N GLU A 41 -2.66 -16.77 9.13
CA GLU A 41 -3.16 -15.46 9.58
C GLU A 41 -2.18 -14.67 10.46
N GLU A 42 -0.89 -14.98 10.38
CA GLU A 42 0.17 -14.27 11.08
C GLU A 42 0.69 -13.12 10.22
N VAL A 43 1.00 -11.98 10.85
CA VAL A 43 1.54 -10.81 10.16
C VAL A 43 3.00 -11.04 9.79
N ILE A 44 3.25 -11.21 8.50
CA ILE A 44 4.60 -11.36 7.91
C ILE A 44 5.12 -10.06 7.29
N GLY A 45 4.26 -9.06 7.18
CA GLY A 45 4.61 -7.77 6.60
C GLY A 45 3.58 -6.68 6.83
N HIS A 46 3.99 -5.45 6.55
CA HIS A 46 3.14 -4.27 6.60
C HIS A 46 3.62 -3.24 5.59
N GLY A 47 2.72 -2.36 5.16
CA GLY A 47 3.05 -1.32 4.22
C GLY A 47 2.00 -0.24 4.14
N GLU A 48 2.30 0.74 3.32
CA GLU A 48 1.45 1.88 3.04
C GLU A 48 1.43 2.10 1.53
N TYR A 49 0.22 2.26 1.01
CA TYR A 49 -0.01 2.72 -0.34
C TYR A 49 -0.51 4.16 -0.29
N THR A 50 0.21 5.06 -0.94
CA THR A 50 -0.09 6.49 -0.94
C THR A 50 -0.43 6.95 -2.36
N GLU A 51 -1.58 7.59 -2.50
CA GLU A 51 -2.04 8.24 -3.72
C GLU A 51 -1.92 9.75 -3.53
N HIS A 52 -1.22 10.42 -4.42
CA HIS A 52 -1.09 11.87 -4.41
C HIS A 52 -1.71 12.46 -5.67
N THR A 53 -2.81 13.18 -5.50
CA THR A 53 -3.56 13.86 -6.56
C THR A 53 -3.22 15.35 -6.54
N ASN A 54 -2.63 15.84 -7.62
CA ASN A 54 -2.22 17.23 -7.71
C ASN A 54 -3.43 18.18 -7.81
N VAL A 55 -3.27 19.42 -7.35
CA VAL A 55 -4.33 20.44 -7.37
C VAL A 55 -4.78 20.65 -8.81
N ARG A 56 -6.08 20.43 -9.09
CA ARG A 56 -6.74 20.39 -10.42
C ARG A 56 -6.86 19.00 -11.07
N GLY A 57 -6.44 17.92 -10.43
CA GLY A 57 -6.71 16.54 -10.88
C GLY A 57 -5.98 16.14 -12.18
N LEU A 58 -4.94 16.88 -12.56
CA LEU A 58 -4.22 16.69 -13.82
C LEU A 58 -3.16 15.58 -13.77
N SER A 59 -2.74 15.18 -12.57
CA SER A 59 -1.75 14.12 -12.38
C SER A 59 -1.99 13.44 -11.03
N THR A 60 -1.92 12.12 -11.04
CA THR A 60 -1.89 11.30 -9.84
C THR A 60 -0.58 10.54 -9.81
N SER A 61 0.14 10.66 -8.69
CA SER A 61 1.32 9.85 -8.41
C SER A 61 1.00 8.85 -7.33
N HIS A 62 1.64 7.69 -7.40
CA HIS A 62 1.41 6.60 -6.49
C HIS A 62 2.75 6.19 -5.87
N VAL A 63 2.71 5.90 -4.58
CA VAL A 63 3.85 5.42 -3.82
C VAL A 63 3.43 4.18 -3.06
N LEU A 64 4.16 3.09 -3.24
CA LEU A 64 3.97 1.85 -2.52
C LEU A 64 5.22 1.58 -1.69
N GLU A 65 5.07 1.53 -0.37
CA GLU A 65 6.15 1.19 0.56
C GLU A 65 5.72 0.01 1.42
N TYR A 66 6.52 -1.04 1.49
CA TYR A 66 6.21 -2.19 2.34
C TYR A 66 7.44 -2.91 2.84
N ILE A 67 7.27 -3.59 3.96
CA ILE A 67 8.25 -4.49 4.56
C ILE A 67 7.63 -5.88 4.55
N LEU A 68 8.31 -6.83 3.95
CA LEU A 68 7.92 -8.24 3.89
C LEU A 68 9.10 -9.10 4.34
N ASN A 69 8.91 -9.94 5.36
CA ASN A 69 9.97 -10.80 5.90
C ASN A 69 11.30 -10.06 6.22
N GLY A 70 11.20 -8.80 6.66
CA GLY A 70 12.35 -7.93 6.94
C GLY A 70 12.96 -7.21 5.73
N GLN A 71 12.51 -7.51 4.51
CA GLN A 71 12.94 -6.80 3.31
C GLN A 71 12.04 -5.59 3.04
N LYS A 72 12.62 -4.39 3.00
CA LYS A 72 11.93 -3.16 2.63
C LYS A 72 11.92 -3.00 1.10
N SER A 73 10.75 -2.69 0.55
CA SER A 73 10.54 -2.35 -0.87
C SER A 73 9.84 -1.01 -1.00
N CYS A 74 10.19 -0.26 -2.04
CA CYS A 74 9.58 1.04 -2.37
C CYS A 74 9.42 1.13 -3.88
N GLU A 75 8.22 1.46 -4.33
CA GLU A 75 7.89 1.66 -5.74
C GLU A 75 7.11 2.96 -5.92
N ARG A 76 7.35 3.67 -7.05
CA ARG A 76 6.69 4.94 -7.37
C ARG A 76 6.37 5.00 -8.85
N TRP A 77 5.16 5.46 -9.20
CA TRP A 77 4.73 5.64 -10.60
C TRP A 77 3.67 6.74 -10.76
#